data_AF-A0A1Q7ZWI6-F1
#
_entry.id   AF-A0A1Q7ZWI6-F1
#
_cell.length_a   1.000
_cell.length_b   1.000
_cell.length_c   1.000
_cell.angle_alpha   90.00
_cell.angle_beta   90.00
_cell.angle_gamma   90.00
#
_symmetry.space_group_name_H-M   'P 1'
#
loop_
_entity.id
_entity.type
_entity.pdbx_description
1 polymer ?
#
loop_
_entity_poly.entity_id
_entity_poly.type
_entity_poly.pdbx_seq_one_letter_code
_entity_poly.pdbx_strand_id
1 'polypeptide(L)'
;MELSPREREKSVQELQILYGEKRDAIQTRLNEFKQVLNRNDDDVFAELCFCLLTPQSSAKTCWAAVSRLKERSLLLKGEASEIQPQLNDVRFGDSKARYIVEARATFSKDGKLFLKSHLSSFANLFELREWMVENVRGLGYKEASHFLRNVGLGEEFAILDRHILRNLKRLDVISEVPVSITKKRYLEIEEKLRGFSREIRIPLADLDLLFWSRETGWIFK
;
A
#
# COMPACT_ATOMS: atom_id res chain seq x y z
N MET A 1 1.46 25.78 13.66
CA MET A 1 2.53 25.99 14.66
C MET A 1 3.49 24.83 14.53
N GLU A 2 4.78 25.14 14.34
CA GLU A 2 5.86 24.16 14.47
C GLU A 2 5.95 23.71 15.93
N LEU A 3 6.24 22.43 16.16
CA LEU A 3 6.41 21.91 17.52
C LEU A 3 7.68 22.51 18.11
N SER A 4 7.65 22.90 19.39
CA SER A 4 8.90 23.16 20.09
C SER A 4 9.73 21.86 20.16
N PRO A 5 11.07 21.95 20.26
CA PRO A 5 11.92 20.76 20.32
C PRO A 5 11.51 19.76 21.39
N ARG A 6 11.05 20.25 22.55
CA ARG A 6 10.56 19.42 23.67
C ARG A 6 9.25 18.68 23.34
N GLU A 7 8.33 19.33 22.62
CA GLU A 7 7.07 18.71 22.23
C GLU A 7 7.27 17.64 21.15
N ARG A 8 8.20 17.88 20.21
CA ARG A 8 8.60 16.88 19.21
C ARG A 8 9.23 15.67 19.89
N GLU A 9 10.16 15.88 20.81
CA GLU A 9 10.81 14.80 21.56
C GLU A 9 9.78 13.95 22.32
N LYS A 10 8.85 14.58 23.03
CA LYS A 10 7.75 13.89 23.71
C LYS A 10 6.90 13.06 22.73
N SER A 11 6.55 13.64 21.58
CA SER A 11 5.75 12.94 20.56
C SER A 11 6.47 11.73 19.97
N VAL A 12 7.79 11.79 19.82
CA VAL A 12 8.63 10.67 19.38
C VAL A 12 8.67 9.57 20.45
N GLN A 13 8.84 9.95 21.72
CA GLN A 13 8.83 9.00 22.84
C GLN A 13 7.49 8.26 22.93
N GLU A 14 6.36 8.97 22.81
CA GLU A 14 5.02 8.37 22.74
C GLU A 14 4.89 7.37 21.59
N LEU A 15 5.45 7.69 20.41
CA LEU A 15 5.44 6.80 19.25
C LEU A 15 6.30 5.55 19.48
N GLN A 16 7.46 5.69 20.12
CA GLN A 16 8.34 4.56 20.45
C GLN A 16 7.70 3.62 21.48
N ILE A 17 6.99 4.16 22.47
CA ILE A 17 6.20 3.36 23.44
C ILE A 17 5.12 2.58 22.69
N LEU A 18 4.33 3.25 21.85
CA LEU A 18 3.28 2.61 21.05
C LEU A 18 3.85 1.53 20.14
N TYR A 19 5.04 1.75 19.56
CA TYR A 19 5.73 0.75 18.77
C TYR A 19 6.09 -0.46 19.62
N GLY A 20 6.65 -0.27 20.82
CA GLY A 20 6.93 -1.36 21.75
C GLY A 20 5.71 -2.24 22.03
N GLU A 21 4.54 -1.62 22.22
CA GLU A 21 3.27 -2.33 22.45
C GLU A 21 2.76 -3.11 21.22
N LYS A 22 3.02 -2.61 20.01
CA LYS A 22 2.46 -3.15 18.76
C LYS A 22 3.45 -3.94 17.91
N ARG A 23 4.73 -3.95 18.29
CA ARG A 23 5.83 -4.50 17.48
C ARG A 23 5.58 -5.92 17.01
N ASP A 24 5.18 -6.80 17.91
CA ASP A 24 4.99 -8.22 17.58
C ASP A 24 3.85 -8.43 16.58
N ALA A 25 2.76 -7.68 16.73
CA ALA A 25 1.63 -7.73 15.80
C ALA A 25 1.99 -7.13 14.43
N ILE A 26 2.79 -6.05 14.41
CA ILE A 26 3.31 -5.44 13.17
C ILE A 26 4.23 -6.43 12.46
N GLN A 27 5.21 -7.00 13.15
CA GLN A 27 6.16 -7.96 12.60
C GLN A 27 5.47 -9.23 12.10
N THR A 28 4.47 -9.73 12.84
CA THR A 28 3.63 -10.85 12.37
C THR A 28 2.97 -10.52 11.04
N ARG A 29 2.35 -9.34 10.92
CA ARG A 29 1.71 -8.91 9.67
C ARG A 29 2.71 -8.71 8.52
N LEU A 30 3.88 -8.15 8.78
CA LEU A 30 4.93 -8.02 7.77
C LEU A 30 5.44 -9.38 7.31
N ASN A 31 5.58 -10.35 8.21
CA ASN A 31 5.95 -11.72 7.87
C ASN A 31 4.88 -12.41 7.03
N GLU A 32 3.59 -12.17 7.29
CA GLU A 32 2.50 -12.66 6.43
C GLU A 32 2.60 -12.11 4.99
N PHE A 33 2.96 -10.84 4.82
CA PHE A 33 3.17 -10.24 3.49
C PHE A 33 4.33 -10.90 2.73
N LYS A 34 5.43 -11.22 3.42
CA LYS A 34 6.56 -11.95 2.83
C LYS A 34 6.18 -13.33 2.28
N GLN A 35 5.14 -13.95 2.82
CA GLN A 35 4.66 -15.25 2.34
C GLN A 35 3.76 -15.16 1.11
N VAL A 36 3.30 -13.97 0.70
CA VAL A 36 2.36 -13.84 -0.41
C VAL A 36 2.97 -14.32 -1.73
N LEU A 37 4.23 -13.99 -2.01
CA LEU A 37 4.92 -14.48 -3.22
C LEU A 37 5.17 -15.99 -3.21
N ASN A 38 5.06 -16.67 -2.08
CA ASN A 38 5.14 -18.13 -2.02
C ASN A 38 3.82 -18.80 -2.45
N ARG A 39 2.74 -18.02 -2.60
CA ARG A 39 1.43 -18.49 -3.09
C ARG A 39 1.36 -18.50 -4.62
N ASN A 40 0.21 -18.85 -5.18
CA ASN A 40 0.02 -18.84 -6.64
C ASN A 40 -0.15 -17.40 -7.18
N ASP A 41 -0.06 -17.23 -8.50
CA ASP A 41 -0.23 -15.93 -9.15
C ASP A 41 -1.61 -15.30 -8.90
N ASP A 42 -2.67 -16.10 -8.75
CA ASP A 42 -4.02 -15.61 -8.48
C ASP A 42 -4.10 -14.90 -7.12
N ASP A 43 -3.40 -15.41 -6.11
CA ASP A 43 -3.30 -14.80 -4.78
C ASP A 43 -2.52 -13.48 -4.81
N VAL A 44 -1.44 -13.42 -5.59
CA VAL A 44 -0.66 -12.19 -5.77
C VAL A 44 -1.46 -11.17 -6.57
N PHE A 45 -2.21 -11.61 -7.58
CA PHE A 45 -3.08 -10.75 -8.36
C PHE A 45 -4.26 -10.19 -7.53
N ALA A 46 -4.76 -10.97 -6.57
CA ALA A 46 -5.76 -10.47 -5.61
C ALA A 46 -5.21 -9.32 -4.73
N GLU A 47 -3.92 -9.36 -4.35
CA GLU A 47 -3.26 -8.24 -3.66
C GLU A 47 -3.15 -7.00 -4.54
N LEU A 48 -2.84 -7.17 -5.83
CA LEU A 48 -2.82 -6.07 -6.78
C LEU A 48 -4.20 -5.45 -6.94
N CYS A 49 -5.23 -6.27 -7.10
CA CYS A 49 -6.62 -5.82 -7.19
C CYS A 49 -7.03 -5.09 -5.92
N PHE A 50 -6.65 -5.57 -4.75
CA PHE A 50 -6.90 -4.87 -3.48
C PHE A 50 -6.35 -3.44 -3.53
N CYS A 51 -5.10 -3.26 -3.97
CA CYS A 51 -4.46 -1.95 -4.07
C CYS A 51 -5.11 -1.04 -5.12
N LEU A 52 -5.61 -1.59 -6.24
CA LEU A 52 -6.41 -0.84 -7.22
C LEU A 52 -7.76 -0.36 -6.66
N LEU A 53 -8.31 -1.07 -5.66
CA LEU A 53 -9.58 -0.72 -5.04
C LEU A 53 -9.43 0.30 -3.90
N THR A 54 -8.28 0.38 -3.22
CA THR A 54 -8.10 1.25 -2.05
C THR A 54 -8.17 2.76 -2.27
N PRO A 55 -7.93 3.34 -3.48
CA PRO A 55 -8.07 4.78 -3.69
C PRO A 55 -9.44 5.27 -3.24
N GLN A 56 -9.42 6.18 -2.24
CA GLN A 56 -10.60 6.79 -1.63
C GLN A 56 -11.65 5.79 -1.10
N SER A 57 -11.25 4.58 -0.73
CA SER A 57 -12.15 3.54 -0.21
C SER A 57 -11.55 2.90 1.05
N SER A 58 -12.41 2.35 1.91
CA SER A 58 -11.97 1.67 3.14
C SER A 58 -11.25 0.37 2.78
N ALA A 59 -10.09 0.11 3.40
CA ALA A 59 -9.33 -1.11 3.18
C ALA A 59 -10.16 -2.37 3.48
N LYS A 60 -10.97 -2.37 4.56
CA LYS A 60 -11.86 -3.52 4.89
C LYS A 60 -12.88 -3.78 3.78
N THR A 61 -13.50 -2.72 3.27
CA THR A 61 -14.48 -2.82 2.17
C THR A 61 -13.85 -3.30 0.88
N CYS A 62 -12.66 -2.78 0.54
CA CYS A 62 -11.92 -3.19 -0.65
C CYS A 62 -11.53 -4.67 -0.57
N TRP A 63 -11.06 -5.14 0.59
CA TRP A 63 -10.71 -6.53 0.76
C TRP A 63 -11.92 -7.45 0.68
N ALA A 64 -13.04 -7.08 1.30
CA ALA A 64 -14.30 -7.81 1.16
C ALA A 64 -14.73 -7.92 -0.31
N ALA A 65 -14.60 -6.85 -1.09
CA ALA A 65 -14.89 -6.86 -2.52
C ALA A 65 -13.95 -7.80 -3.31
N VAL A 66 -12.64 -7.76 -3.04
CA VAL A 66 -11.67 -8.69 -3.67
C VAL A 66 -12.00 -10.15 -3.33
N SER A 67 -12.30 -10.46 -2.07
CA SER A 67 -12.68 -11.82 -1.67
C SER A 67 -13.92 -12.31 -2.41
N ARG A 68 -14.99 -11.50 -2.49
CA ARG A 68 -16.20 -11.83 -3.27
C ARG A 68 -15.90 -12.07 -4.74
N LEU A 69 -15.09 -11.20 -5.35
CA LEU A 69 -14.70 -11.35 -6.76
C LEU A 69 -13.89 -12.64 -6.98
N LYS A 70 -13.00 -12.99 -6.04
CA LYS A 70 -12.21 -14.21 -6.10
C LYS A 70 -13.08 -15.46 -5.97
N GLU A 71 -13.96 -15.51 -4.99
CA GLU A 71 -14.91 -16.62 -4.77
C GLU A 71 -15.80 -16.88 -5.99
N ARG A 72 -16.18 -15.81 -6.70
CA ARG A 72 -16.98 -15.88 -7.93
C ARG A 72 -16.14 -16.08 -9.20
N SER A 73 -14.83 -16.27 -9.09
CA SER A 73 -13.89 -16.35 -10.22
C SER A 73 -13.86 -15.12 -11.14
N LEU A 74 -14.40 -13.99 -10.69
CA LEU A 74 -14.50 -12.75 -11.47
C LEU A 74 -13.17 -12.00 -11.56
N LEU A 75 -12.26 -12.17 -10.59
CA LEU A 75 -10.90 -11.59 -10.71
C LEU A 75 -10.17 -12.10 -11.95
N LEU A 76 -10.30 -13.40 -12.26
CA LEU A 76 -9.53 -14.05 -13.33
C LEU A 76 -10.29 -14.15 -14.65
N LYS A 77 -11.62 -14.11 -14.62
CA LYS A 77 -12.46 -14.37 -15.81
C LYS A 77 -13.54 -13.32 -16.04
N GLY A 78 -13.89 -12.54 -15.03
CA GLY A 78 -15.01 -11.61 -15.11
C GLY A 78 -14.69 -10.41 -15.99
N GLU A 79 -15.64 -10.04 -16.83
CA GLU A 79 -15.61 -8.79 -17.58
C GLU A 79 -15.93 -7.59 -16.68
N ALA A 80 -15.61 -6.38 -17.13
CA ALA A 80 -15.83 -5.17 -16.32
C ALA A 80 -17.31 -5.00 -15.93
N SER A 81 -18.25 -5.38 -16.81
CA SER A 81 -19.70 -5.38 -16.55
C SER A 81 -20.15 -6.40 -15.51
N GLU A 82 -19.38 -7.48 -15.29
CA GLU A 82 -19.67 -8.50 -14.28
C GLU A 82 -19.00 -8.17 -12.94
N ILE A 83 -17.83 -7.53 -12.99
CA ILE A 83 -17.09 -7.07 -11.81
C ILE A 83 -17.78 -5.86 -11.17
N GLN A 84 -18.21 -4.88 -11.96
CA GLN A 84 -18.76 -3.61 -11.47
C GLN A 84 -19.91 -3.79 -10.45
N PRO A 85 -20.91 -4.68 -10.65
CA PRO A 85 -21.98 -4.89 -9.69
C PRO A 85 -21.51 -5.46 -8.35
N GLN A 86 -20.32 -6.08 -8.32
CA GLN A 86 -19.69 -6.57 -7.09
C GLN A 86 -18.87 -5.49 -6.40
N LEU A 87 -18.81 -4.26 -6.91
CA LEU A 87 -18.05 -3.14 -6.35
C LEU A 87 -18.96 -2.01 -5.83
N ASN A 88 -20.26 -2.27 -5.61
CA ASN A 88 -21.23 -1.25 -5.17
C ASN A 88 -20.86 -0.57 -3.83
N ASP A 89 -20.10 -1.25 -2.97
CA ASP A 89 -19.57 -0.74 -1.70
C ASP A 89 -18.21 -0.02 -1.86
N VAL A 90 -17.61 -0.05 -3.05
CA VAL A 90 -16.33 0.57 -3.38
C VAL A 90 -16.57 1.82 -4.24
N ARG A 91 -16.00 2.96 -3.84
CA ARG A 91 -16.13 4.20 -4.63
C ARG A 91 -15.48 4.05 -6.00
N PHE A 92 -16.12 4.61 -7.02
CA PHE A 92 -15.67 4.55 -8.42
C PHE A 92 -15.60 3.12 -8.98
N GLY A 93 -16.58 2.28 -8.62
CA GLY A 93 -16.68 0.88 -9.03
C GLY A 93 -16.49 0.66 -10.53
N ASP A 94 -17.11 1.49 -11.37
CA ASP A 94 -17.04 1.36 -12.85
C ASP A 94 -15.60 1.48 -13.38
N SER A 95 -14.86 2.49 -12.93
CA SER A 95 -13.46 2.69 -13.34
C SER A 95 -12.56 1.60 -12.77
N LYS A 96 -12.78 1.21 -11.51
CA LYS A 96 -11.98 0.18 -10.85
C LYS A 96 -12.20 -1.22 -11.43
N ALA A 97 -13.41 -1.54 -11.87
CA ALA A 97 -13.70 -2.77 -12.60
C ALA A 97 -12.89 -2.84 -13.90
N ARG A 98 -12.84 -1.73 -14.66
CA ARG A 98 -12.01 -1.64 -15.86
C ARG A 98 -10.51 -1.80 -15.55
N TYR A 99 -10.02 -1.15 -14.49
CA TYR A 99 -8.62 -1.27 -14.08
C TYR A 99 -8.22 -2.70 -13.71
N ILE A 100 -9.10 -3.46 -13.06
CA ILE A 100 -8.85 -4.89 -12.77
C ILE A 100 -8.69 -5.69 -14.08
N VAL A 101 -9.58 -5.49 -15.05
CA VAL A 101 -9.52 -6.20 -16.34
C VAL A 101 -8.26 -5.80 -17.11
N GLU A 102 -7.92 -4.51 -17.17
CA GLU A 102 -6.71 -4.02 -17.82
C GLU A 102 -5.44 -4.58 -17.14
N ALA A 103 -5.37 -4.56 -15.81
CA ALA A 103 -4.25 -5.13 -15.06
C ALA A 103 -4.13 -6.65 -15.29
N ARG A 104 -5.26 -7.37 -15.34
CA ARG A 104 -5.27 -8.81 -15.68
C ARG A 104 -4.66 -9.04 -17.05
N ALA A 105 -5.03 -8.24 -18.05
CA ALA A 105 -4.49 -8.34 -19.40
C ALA A 105 -2.97 -8.08 -19.43
N THR A 106 -2.48 -7.07 -18.69
CA THR A 106 -1.04 -6.78 -18.57
C THR A 106 -0.23 -7.96 -18.05
N PHE A 107 -0.78 -8.72 -17.10
CA PHE A 107 -0.09 -9.84 -16.46
C PHE A 107 -0.54 -11.21 -16.96
N SER A 108 -1.25 -11.29 -18.09
CA SER A 108 -1.67 -12.56 -18.68
C SER A 108 -0.96 -12.83 -20.00
N LYS A 109 -0.45 -14.05 -20.16
CA LYS A 109 0.07 -14.56 -21.42
C LYS A 109 -0.44 -15.98 -21.63
N ASP A 110 -0.99 -16.25 -22.81
CA ASP A 110 -1.57 -17.56 -23.17
C ASP A 110 -2.62 -18.07 -22.15
N GLY A 111 -3.43 -17.14 -21.63
CA GLY A 111 -4.48 -17.42 -20.64
C GLY A 111 -3.99 -17.72 -19.23
N LYS A 112 -2.71 -17.51 -18.93
CA LYS A 112 -2.11 -17.71 -17.60
C LYS A 112 -1.50 -16.43 -17.08
N LEU A 113 -1.67 -16.18 -15.78
CA LEU A 113 -1.00 -15.08 -15.10
C LEU A 113 0.50 -15.37 -14.99
N PHE A 114 1.31 -14.32 -15.14
CA PHE A 114 2.77 -14.36 -14.97
C PHE A 114 3.27 -13.24 -14.03
N LEU A 115 2.38 -12.69 -13.19
CA LEU A 115 2.68 -11.56 -12.31
C LEU A 115 3.92 -11.82 -11.44
N LYS A 116 4.02 -12.98 -10.79
CA LYS A 116 5.16 -13.34 -9.94
C LYS A 116 6.49 -13.30 -10.69
N SER A 117 6.57 -13.95 -11.84
CA SER A 117 7.82 -13.98 -12.62
C SER A 117 8.16 -12.59 -13.17
N HIS A 118 7.15 -11.78 -13.49
CA HIS A 118 7.36 -10.38 -13.83
C HIS A 118 7.98 -9.59 -12.66
N LEU A 119 7.40 -9.67 -11.45
CA LEU A 119 7.95 -8.98 -10.28
C LEU A 119 9.39 -9.43 -9.97
N SER A 120 9.67 -10.72 -10.06
CA SER A 120 11.01 -11.28 -9.83
C SER A 120 12.02 -10.97 -10.95
N SER A 121 11.59 -10.44 -12.09
CA SER A 121 12.50 -10.08 -13.19
C SER A 121 13.25 -8.78 -12.95
N PHE A 122 12.81 -7.96 -11.99
CA PHE A 122 13.47 -6.71 -11.62
C PHE A 122 14.45 -6.94 -10.47
N ALA A 123 15.72 -6.61 -10.70
CA ALA A 123 16.72 -6.61 -9.64
C ALA A 123 16.56 -5.41 -8.69
N ASN A 124 16.11 -4.27 -9.23
CA ASN A 124 15.90 -3.04 -8.48
C ASN A 124 14.41 -2.81 -8.23
N LEU A 125 14.00 -2.88 -6.97
CA LEU A 125 12.60 -2.71 -6.58
C LEU A 125 12.09 -1.28 -6.86
N PHE A 126 12.96 -0.27 -6.84
CA PHE A 126 12.56 1.10 -7.18
C PHE A 126 12.17 1.18 -8.66
N GLU A 127 12.93 0.55 -9.55
CA GLU A 127 12.58 0.44 -10.99
C GLU A 127 11.29 -0.35 -11.19
N LEU A 128 11.09 -1.43 -10.43
CA LEU A 128 9.81 -2.16 -10.44
C LEU A 128 8.65 -1.24 -10.04
N ARG A 129 8.79 -0.42 -9.00
CA ARG A 129 7.75 0.53 -8.59
C ARG A 129 7.46 1.54 -9.69
N GLU A 130 8.49 2.12 -10.32
CA GLU A 130 8.33 3.04 -11.46
C GLU A 130 7.56 2.36 -12.59
N TRP A 131 7.96 1.15 -12.97
CA TRP A 131 7.29 0.38 -14.01
C TRP A 131 5.82 0.14 -13.67
N MET A 132 5.50 -0.24 -12.43
CA MET A 132 4.13 -0.47 -11.98
C MET A 132 3.27 0.80 -12.08
N VAL A 133 3.82 1.95 -11.69
CA VAL A 133 3.11 3.25 -11.80
C VAL A 133 2.85 3.63 -13.25
N GLU A 134 3.78 3.35 -14.16
CA GLU A 134 3.67 3.71 -15.58
C GLU A 134 2.78 2.75 -16.38
N ASN A 135 2.76 1.46 -16.01
CA ASN A 135 2.16 0.41 -16.84
C ASN A 135 0.87 -0.21 -16.28
N VAL A 136 0.56 0.01 -15.00
CA VAL A 136 -0.67 -0.50 -14.39
C VAL A 136 -1.63 0.65 -14.11
N ARG A 137 -2.62 0.79 -14.99
CA ARG A 137 -3.62 1.86 -14.87
C ARG A 137 -4.35 1.79 -13.53
N GLY A 138 -4.43 2.93 -12.87
CA GLY A 138 -5.07 3.06 -11.55
C GLY A 138 -4.10 2.97 -10.37
N LEU A 139 -2.83 2.62 -10.60
CA LEU A 139 -1.79 2.74 -9.58
C LEU A 139 -1.10 4.12 -9.66
N GLY A 140 -1.07 4.83 -8.54
CA GLY A 140 -0.07 5.85 -8.28
C GLY A 140 1.07 5.29 -7.43
N TYR A 141 2.02 6.15 -7.05
CA TYR A 141 3.14 5.74 -6.19
C TYR A 141 2.68 5.11 -4.87
N LYS A 142 1.63 5.65 -4.26
CA LYS A 142 1.09 5.11 -3.01
C LYS A 142 0.59 3.69 -3.20
N GLU A 143 -0.25 3.46 -4.21
CA GLU A 143 -0.84 2.14 -4.47
C GLU A 143 0.22 1.13 -4.95
N ALA A 144 1.22 1.55 -5.74
CA ALA A 144 2.33 0.71 -6.15
C ALA A 144 3.22 0.31 -4.95
N SER A 145 3.63 1.29 -4.12
CA SER A 145 4.35 1.01 -2.87
C SER A 145 3.55 0.07 -1.95
N HIS A 146 2.24 0.30 -1.86
CA HIS A 146 1.32 -0.49 -1.04
C HIS A 146 1.28 -1.95 -1.49
N PHE A 147 1.11 -2.16 -2.80
CA PHE A 147 1.15 -3.49 -3.38
C PHE A 147 2.48 -4.18 -3.13
N LEU A 148 3.60 -3.51 -3.43
CA LEU A 148 4.94 -4.06 -3.24
C LEU A 148 5.19 -4.43 -1.79
N ARG A 149 4.76 -3.62 -0.82
CA ARG A 149 4.81 -3.98 0.61
C ARG A 149 3.99 -5.23 0.90
N ASN A 150 2.74 -5.29 0.43
CA ASN A 150 1.82 -6.39 0.73
C ASN A 150 2.26 -7.73 0.13
N VAL A 151 3.14 -7.73 -0.87
CA VAL A 151 3.77 -8.94 -1.43
C VAL A 151 5.18 -9.19 -0.88
N GLY A 152 5.64 -8.40 0.10
CA GLY A 152 6.93 -8.59 0.77
C GLY A 152 8.13 -7.93 0.08
N LEU A 153 7.91 -7.09 -0.92
CA LEU A 153 8.93 -6.39 -1.71
C LEU A 153 8.99 -4.87 -1.44
N GLY A 154 8.51 -4.42 -0.27
CA GLY A 154 8.32 -2.98 -0.02
C GLY A 154 8.85 -2.47 1.31
N GLU A 155 9.81 -3.15 1.93
CA GLU A 155 10.36 -2.72 3.23
C GLU A 155 10.96 -1.30 3.18
N GLU A 156 11.48 -0.91 2.02
CA GLU A 156 12.11 0.39 1.76
C GLU A 156 11.15 1.43 1.16
N PHE A 157 9.86 1.11 0.97
CA PHE A 157 8.90 2.03 0.40
C PHE A 157 8.00 2.71 1.44
N ALA A 158 7.87 4.02 1.31
CA ALA A 158 6.80 4.74 1.98
C ALA A 158 5.45 4.49 1.30
N ILE A 159 4.38 4.38 2.09
CA ILE A 159 2.98 4.36 1.61
C ILE A 159 2.32 5.68 2.06
N LEU A 160 2.58 6.76 1.31
CA LEU A 160 2.17 8.12 1.71
C LEU A 160 0.66 8.37 1.52
N ASP A 161 -0.15 7.81 2.41
CA ASP A 161 -1.58 8.11 2.49
C ASP A 161 -1.88 9.35 3.36
N ARG A 162 -3.16 9.74 3.43
CA ARG A 162 -3.59 10.92 4.21
C ARG A 162 -3.32 10.81 5.71
N HIS A 163 -3.24 9.61 6.28
CA HIS A 163 -3.00 9.34 7.70
C HIS A 163 -1.50 9.43 7.97
N ILE A 164 -0.67 8.85 7.11
CA ILE A 164 0.79 8.97 7.16
C ILE A 164 1.20 10.44 7.04
N LEU A 165 0.71 11.15 6.04
CA LEU A 165 1.04 12.58 5.84
C LEU A 165 0.65 13.45 7.04
N ARG A 166 -0.50 13.18 7.67
CA ARG A 166 -0.93 13.87 8.89
C ARG A 166 0.01 13.59 10.07
N ASN A 167 0.44 12.33 10.23
CA ASN A 167 1.40 11.97 11.27
C ASN A 167 2.77 12.61 11.02
N LEU A 168 3.24 12.61 9.76
CA LEU A 168 4.48 13.29 9.39
C LEU A 168 4.43 14.79 9.68
N LYS A 169 3.29 15.44 9.40
CA LYS A 169 3.12 16.86 9.74
C LYS A 169 3.10 17.07 11.26
N ARG A 170 2.40 16.21 12.00
CA ARG A 170 2.36 16.27 13.47
C ARG A 170 3.74 16.08 14.10
N LEU A 171 4.60 15.26 13.52
CA LEU A 171 5.96 14.98 14.00
C LEU A 171 7.02 15.95 13.44
N ASP A 172 6.57 16.98 12.73
CA ASP A 172 7.40 18.01 12.11
C ASP A 172 8.42 17.46 11.10
N VAL A 173 8.10 16.33 10.46
CA VAL A 173 8.90 15.73 9.37
C VAL A 173 8.64 16.46 8.05
N ILE A 174 7.42 16.99 7.88
CA ILE A 174 7.03 17.84 6.75
C ILE A 174 6.39 19.12 7.26
N SER A 175 6.61 20.23 6.54
CA SER A 175 6.09 21.55 6.91
C SER A 175 4.57 21.67 6.71
N GLU A 176 3.99 20.90 5.80
CA GLU A 176 2.55 20.91 5.53
C GLU A 176 2.11 19.60 4.88
N VAL A 177 0.81 19.29 4.97
CA VAL A 177 0.20 18.18 4.24
C VAL A 177 -0.12 18.67 2.82
N PRO A 178 0.51 18.12 1.77
CA PRO A 178 0.26 18.56 0.41
C PRO A 178 -1.16 18.22 -0.03
N VAL A 179 -1.82 19.14 -0.73
CA VAL A 179 -3.17 18.93 -1.30
C VAL A 179 -3.15 17.88 -2.40
N SER A 180 -2.09 17.87 -3.21
CA SER A 180 -1.81 16.86 -4.23
C SER A 180 -0.33 16.51 -4.20
N ILE A 181 0.02 15.29 -4.61
CA ILE A 181 1.38 14.79 -4.55
C ILE A 181 1.85 14.44 -5.96
N THR A 182 2.79 15.24 -6.47
CA THR A 182 3.53 14.91 -7.69
C THR A 182 4.58 13.84 -7.42
N LYS A 183 5.08 13.15 -8.46
CA LYS A 183 6.21 12.20 -8.36
C LYS A 183 7.38 12.77 -7.55
N LYS A 184 7.85 13.97 -7.92
CA LYS A 184 8.97 14.63 -7.23
C LYS A 184 8.68 14.84 -5.74
N ARG A 185 7.47 15.30 -5.41
CA ARG A 185 7.07 15.54 -4.02
C ARG A 185 6.89 14.24 -3.23
N TYR A 186 6.41 13.17 -3.88
CA TYR A 186 6.30 11.85 -3.27
C TYR A 186 7.67 11.36 -2.81
N LEU A 187 8.64 11.35 -3.73
CA LEU A 187 10.00 10.88 -3.46
C LEU A 187 10.72 11.74 -2.39
N GLU A 188 10.48 13.06 -2.41
CA GLU A 188 11.02 13.96 -1.37
C GLU A 188 10.48 13.63 0.02
N ILE A 189 9.16 13.42 0.15
CA ILE A 189 8.53 13.08 1.43
C ILE A 189 8.94 11.68 1.88
N GLU A 190 9.05 10.73 0.95
CA GLU A 190 9.53 9.38 1.22
C GLU A 190 10.95 9.39 1.80
N GLU A 191 11.86 10.19 1.24
CA GLU A 191 13.22 10.29 1.79
C GLU A 191 13.24 10.97 3.17
N LYS A 192 12.39 11.97 3.41
CA LYS A 192 12.21 12.56 4.74
C LYS A 192 11.71 11.54 5.75
N LEU A 193 10.74 10.70 5.37
CA LEU A 193 10.25 9.62 6.22
C LEU A 193 11.33 8.54 6.47
N ARG A 194 12.17 8.20 5.48
CA ARG A 194 13.35 7.34 5.69
C ARG A 194 14.34 7.93 6.68
N GLY A 195 14.65 9.22 6.54
CA GLY A 195 15.50 9.94 7.49
C GLY A 195 14.93 9.89 8.92
N PHE A 196 13.64 10.17 9.05
CA PHE A 196 12.93 10.11 10.33
C PHE A 196 12.92 8.69 10.93
N SER A 197 12.68 7.66 10.12
CA SER A 197 12.75 6.25 10.53
C SER A 197 14.09 5.89 11.16
N ARG A 198 15.20 6.32 10.53
CA ARG A 198 16.57 6.12 11.06
C ARG A 198 16.78 6.89 12.36
N GLU A 199 16.31 8.14 12.43
CA GLU A 199 16.41 9.00 13.62
C GLU A 199 15.78 8.34 14.85
N ILE A 200 14.55 7.83 14.71
CA ILE A 200 13.78 7.28 15.84
C ILE A 200 13.98 5.78 16.04
N ARG A 201 14.77 5.14 15.18
CA ARG A 201 15.12 3.70 15.20
C ARG A 201 13.90 2.76 15.10
N ILE A 202 12.91 3.14 14.29
CA ILE A 202 11.77 2.28 13.93
C ILE A 202 11.85 2.02 12.43
N PRO A 203 11.88 0.75 11.96
CA PRO A 203 11.98 0.45 10.53
C PRO A 203 10.85 1.10 9.72
N LEU A 204 11.13 1.45 8.47
CA LEU A 204 10.17 2.13 7.60
C LEU A 204 8.90 1.30 7.37
N ALA A 205 9.06 0.00 7.10
CA ALA A 205 7.97 -0.94 6.89
C ALA A 205 7.02 -1.01 8.10
N ASP A 206 7.57 -0.89 9.30
CA ASP A 206 6.83 -0.89 10.56
C ASP A 206 6.07 0.42 10.77
N LEU A 207 6.66 1.55 10.38
CA LEU A 207 6.07 2.87 10.58
C LEU A 207 4.73 3.03 9.86
N ASP A 208 4.58 2.46 8.66
CA ASP A 208 3.30 2.47 7.95
C ASP A 208 2.20 1.84 8.82
N LEU A 209 2.42 0.60 9.27
CA LEU A 209 1.44 -0.14 10.08
C LEU A 209 1.25 0.50 11.46
N LEU A 210 2.30 1.06 12.04
CA LEU A 210 2.24 1.77 13.32
C LEU A 210 1.33 2.99 13.22
N PHE A 211 1.59 3.88 12.26
CA PHE A 211 0.79 5.09 12.06
C PHE A 211 -0.66 4.74 11.71
N TRP A 212 -0.88 3.73 10.87
CA TRP A 212 -2.23 3.27 10.56
C TRP A 212 -2.98 2.74 11.79
N SER A 213 -2.30 1.95 12.61
CA SER A 213 -2.89 1.37 13.82
C SER A 213 -3.16 2.42 14.91
N ARG A 214 -2.37 3.50 14.96
CA ARG A 214 -2.63 4.65 15.84
C ARG A 214 -3.94 5.35 15.51
N GLU A 215 -4.26 5.47 14.22
CA GLU A 215 -5.45 6.18 13.73
C GLU A 215 -6.71 5.31 13.73
N THR A 216 -6.55 4.00 13.49
CA THR A 216 -7.70 3.09 13.29
C THR A 216 -7.90 2.08 14.42
N GLY A 217 -6.90 1.88 15.27
CA GLY A 217 -6.94 0.91 16.37
C GLY A 217 -6.57 -0.52 15.95
N TRP A 218 -6.36 -0.81 14.67
CA TRP A 218 -6.03 -2.16 14.19
C TRP A 218 -4.88 -2.17 13.18
N ILE A 219 -4.22 -3.32 13.07
CA ILE A 219 -3.21 -3.61 12.04
C ILE A 219 -3.90 -4.42 10.94
N PHE A 220 -3.92 -3.87 9.73
CA PHE A 220 -4.58 -4.50 8.59
C PHE A 220 -3.59 -4.72 7.45
N LYS A 221 -3.74 -4.03 6.33
CA LYS A 221 -2.89 -4.17 5.17
C LYS A 221 -2.99 -2.96 4.29
#